data_AF-A0A7V8XGQ3-F1
#
_entry.id   AF-A0A7V8XGQ3-F1
#
_cell.length_a   1.000
_cell.length_b   1.000
_cell.length_c   1.000
_cell.angle_alpha   90.00
_cell.angle_beta   90.00
_cell.angle_gamma   90.00
#
_symmetry.space_group_name_H-M   'P 1'
#
loop_
_entity.id
_entity.type
_entity.pdbx_description
1 polymer ?
#
loop_
_entity_poly.entity_id
_entity_poly.type
_entity_poly.pdbx_seq_one_letter_code
_entity_poly.pdbx_strand_id
1 'polypeptide(L)'
;MTKLFLAEEGSDHSRDLWTRTAPLVSSRITYAETSAAIASARRARRLSRQAMADALRRLSTEWETVTAVDVDEVTATAAGALAVRHGLRGMDAIHLASALLFARARPVVVTWDVELRRAASAEGLAVVA
;
A
#
# COMPACT_ATOMS: atom_id res chain seq x y z
N MET A 1 2.13 3.11 1.17
CA MET A 1 2.98 3.21 2.39
C MET A 1 4.35 3.83 2.14
N THR A 2 4.95 3.72 0.95
CA THR A 2 6.29 4.29 0.66
C THR A 2 6.46 5.76 1.03
N LYS A 3 5.47 6.61 0.71
CA LYS A 3 5.46 8.05 1.07
C LYS A 3 5.48 8.36 2.58
N LEU A 4 5.16 7.40 3.44
CA LEU A 4 5.20 7.56 4.90
C LEU A 4 6.62 7.42 5.46
N PHE A 5 7.44 6.57 4.81
CA PHE A 5 8.78 6.20 5.27
C PHE A 5 9.91 6.91 4.51
N LEU A 6 9.64 7.31 3.27
CA LEU A 6 10.49 8.20 2.50
C LEU A 6 9.80 9.56 2.57
N ALA A 7 10.45 10.57 3.17
CA ALA A 7 9.93 11.93 3.28
C ALA A 7 9.85 12.59 1.88
N GLU A 8 8.95 12.07 1.05
CA GLU A 8 8.62 12.51 -0.30
C GLU A 8 7.40 13.44 -0.22
N GLU A 9 7.19 14.23 -1.28
CA GLU A 9 6.06 15.15 -1.36
C GLU A 9 4.72 14.42 -1.13
N GLY A 10 4.02 14.77 -0.04
CA GLY A 10 2.82 14.08 0.48
C GLY A 10 3.01 13.24 1.75
N SER A 11 4.22 13.21 2.34
CA SER A 11 4.50 12.48 3.58
C SER A 11 3.71 12.99 4.79
N ASP A 12 3.46 14.29 4.86
CA ASP A 12 2.73 14.89 5.98
C ASP A 12 1.24 14.53 5.98
N HIS A 13 0.63 14.45 4.78
CA HIS A 13 -0.75 13.99 4.62
C HIS A 13 -0.88 12.48 4.91
N SER A 14 0.14 11.70 4.55
CA SER A 14 0.19 10.26 4.85
C SER A 14 0.26 9.98 6.36
N ARG A 15 0.96 10.83 7.11
CA ARG A 15 1.13 10.70 8.56
C ARG A 15 -0.18 11.01 9.30
N ASP A 16 -0.94 12.01 8.85
CA ASP A 16 -2.27 12.34 9.40
C ASP A 16 -3.28 11.20 9.19
N LEU A 17 -3.25 10.56 8.02
CA LEU A 17 -4.08 9.38 7.71
C LEU A 17 -3.74 8.17 8.59
N TRP A 18 -2.47 8.00 8.95
CA TRP A 18 -2.01 6.94 9.85
C TRP A 18 -2.48 7.15 11.30
N THR A 19 -2.64 8.40 11.74
CA THR A 19 -3.10 8.76 13.08
C THR A 19 -4.62 8.71 13.27
N ARG A 20 -5.40 8.35 12.24
CA ARG A 20 -6.86 8.22 12.36
C ARG A 20 -7.24 6.89 13.02
N THR A 21 -8.32 6.93 13.80
CA THR A 21 -8.85 5.85 14.66
C THR A 21 -9.38 4.62 13.91
N ALA A 22 -9.23 4.56 12.58
CA ALA A 22 -9.77 3.49 11.75
C ALA A 22 -8.73 2.38 11.54
N PRO A 23 -9.11 1.09 11.59
CA PRO A 23 -8.20 -0.01 11.28
C PRO A 23 -7.58 0.13 9.89
N LEU A 24 -6.26 0.00 9.80
CA LEU A 24 -5.54 0.01 8.53
C LEU A 24 -5.48 -1.42 7.97
N VAL A 25 -5.76 -1.55 6.68
CA VAL A 25 -5.70 -2.82 5.94
C VAL A 25 -4.79 -2.62 4.74
N SER A 26 -3.90 -3.57 4.48
CA SER A 26 -3.05 -3.54 3.29
C SER A 26 -2.66 -4.95 2.86
N SER A 27 -2.35 -5.16 1.58
CA SER A 27 -1.78 -6.43 1.13
C SER A 27 -0.42 -6.66 1.79
N ARG A 28 -0.10 -7.90 2.20
CA ARG A 28 1.17 -8.21 2.87
C ARG A 28 2.39 -7.90 2.02
N ILE A 29 2.25 -7.91 0.71
CA ILE A 29 3.30 -7.54 -0.22
C ILE A 29 3.77 -6.07 -0.06
N THR A 30 2.92 -5.19 0.49
CA THR A 30 3.25 -3.78 0.78
C THR A 30 4.48 -3.68 1.71
N TYR A 31 4.65 -4.62 2.64
CA TYR A 31 5.81 -4.66 3.53
C TYR A 31 7.10 -4.85 2.74
N ALA A 32 7.09 -5.77 1.77
CA ALA A 32 8.23 -6.02 0.89
C ALA A 32 8.48 -4.84 -0.05
N GLU A 33 7.44 -4.26 -0.64
CA GLU A 33 7.54 -3.06 -1.50
C GLU A 33 8.15 -1.87 -0.74
N THR A 34 7.67 -1.62 0.48
CA THR A 34 8.15 -0.50 1.30
C THR A 34 9.60 -0.73 1.73
N SER A 35 9.96 -1.95 2.10
CA SER A 35 11.35 -2.33 2.40
C SER A 35 12.27 -2.14 1.19
N ALA A 36 11.82 -2.56 0.01
CA ALA A 36 12.56 -2.39 -1.24
C ALA A 36 12.73 -0.91 -1.62
N ALA A 37 11.70 -0.08 -1.42
CA ALA A 37 11.76 1.36 -1.64
C ALA A 37 12.76 2.04 -0.70
N ILE A 38 12.76 1.68 0.59
CA ILE A 38 13.74 2.14 1.58
C ILE A 38 15.17 1.78 1.16
N ALA A 39 15.40 0.52 0.76
CA ALA A 39 16.71 0.08 0.27
C ALA A 39 17.13 0.78 -1.03
N SER A 40 16.17 1.04 -1.93
CA SER A 40 16.40 1.78 -3.18
C SER A 40 16.81 3.23 -2.92
N ALA A 41 16.14 3.91 -1.99
CA ALA A 41 16.50 5.27 -1.58
C ALA A 41 17.93 5.34 -1.02
N ARG A 42 18.36 4.32 -0.28
CA ARG A 42 19.77 4.20 0.09
C ARG A 42 20.69 4.05 -1.13
N ARG A 43 20.42 3.13 -2.06
CA ARG A 43 21.28 2.93 -3.24
C ARG A 43 21.41 4.22 -4.06
N ALA A 44 20.34 5.01 -4.11
CA ALA A 44 20.30 6.34 -4.71
C ALA A 44 20.97 7.44 -3.85
N ARG A 45 21.64 7.09 -2.74
CA ARG A 45 22.30 8.00 -1.78
C ARG A 45 21.38 9.07 -1.16
N ARG A 46 20.06 8.85 -1.16
CA ARG A 46 19.06 9.72 -0.50
C ARG A 46 18.93 9.47 1.00
N LEU A 47 19.44 8.34 1.51
CA LEU A 47 19.42 7.98 2.93
C LEU A 47 20.82 7.56 3.40
N SER A 48 21.16 7.82 4.67
CA SER A 48 22.37 7.31 5.34
C SER A 48 22.19 5.89 5.88
N ARG A 49 23.29 5.22 6.30
CA ARG A 49 23.29 3.86 6.93
C ARG A 49 22.30 3.75 8.05
N GLN A 50 22.43 4.68 8.97
CA GLN A 50 21.58 4.76 10.14
C GLN A 50 20.12 5.04 9.74
N ALA A 51 19.87 6.01 8.85
CA ALA A 51 18.51 6.39 8.47
C ALA A 51 17.70 5.23 7.83
N MET A 52 18.33 4.37 7.02
CA MET A 52 17.65 3.18 6.48
C MET A 52 17.33 2.15 7.57
N ALA A 53 18.26 1.92 8.49
CA ALA A 53 18.04 1.00 9.60
C ALA A 53 16.89 1.49 10.50
N ASP A 54 16.84 2.80 10.75
CA ASP A 54 15.77 3.44 11.51
C ASP A 54 14.43 3.33 10.77
N ALA A 55 14.41 3.59 9.46
CA ALA A 55 13.21 3.46 8.63
C ALA A 55 12.66 2.02 8.58
N LEU A 56 13.53 1.01 8.48
CA LEU A 56 13.11 -0.39 8.51
C LEU A 56 12.57 -0.82 9.88
N ARG A 57 13.19 -0.36 10.99
CA ARG A 57 12.64 -0.59 12.33
C ARG A 57 11.27 0.06 12.51
N ARG A 58 11.12 1.30 12.05
CA ARG A 58 9.82 1.98 12.06
C ARG A 58 8.78 1.24 11.22
N LEU A 59 9.13 0.78 10.02
CA LEU A 59 8.23 -0.02 9.20
C LEU A 59 7.75 -1.27 9.95
N SER A 60 8.65 -1.99 10.62
CA SER A 60 8.29 -3.16 11.41
C SER A 60 7.29 -2.82 12.51
N THR A 61 7.54 -1.78 13.30
CA THR A 61 6.66 -1.37 14.40
C THR A 61 5.32 -0.86 13.90
N GLU A 62 5.30 -0.02 12.87
CA GLU A 62 4.06 0.51 12.30
C GLU A 62 3.23 -0.63 11.67
N TRP A 63 3.87 -1.61 11.03
CA TRP A 63 3.19 -2.76 10.42
C TRP A 63 2.40 -3.62 11.41
N GLU A 64 2.78 -3.65 12.69
CA GLU A 64 2.02 -4.35 13.74
C GLU A 64 0.60 -3.82 13.93
N THR A 65 0.34 -2.58 13.48
CA THR A 65 -0.99 -1.95 13.53
C THR A 65 -1.82 -2.16 12.25
N VAL A 66 -1.23 -2.80 11.22
CA VAL A 66 -1.88 -3.06 9.94
C VAL A 66 -2.44 -4.48 9.91
N THR A 67 -3.71 -4.60 9.58
CA THR A 67 -4.29 -5.89 9.19
C THR A 67 -3.77 -6.26 7.81
N ALA A 68 -2.77 -7.14 7.78
CA ALA A 68 -2.14 -7.62 6.56
C ALA A 68 -3.00 -8.68 5.87
N VAL A 69 -3.29 -8.47 4.58
CA VAL A 69 -3.99 -9.45 3.74
C VAL A 69 -2.95 -10.32 3.04
N ASP A 70 -3.00 -11.62 3.30
CA ASP A 70 -2.15 -12.59 2.60
C ASP A 70 -2.53 -12.73 1.12
N VAL A 71 -1.51 -12.98 0.28
CA VAL A 71 -1.72 -13.27 -1.14
C VAL A 71 -1.72 -14.78 -1.31
N ASP A 72 -2.89 -15.37 -1.19
CA ASP A 72 -3.16 -16.79 -1.47
C ASP A 72 -3.62 -17.00 -2.91
N GLU A 73 -3.92 -18.26 -3.28
CA GLU A 73 -4.39 -18.61 -4.63
C GLU A 73 -5.66 -17.85 -5.04
N VAL A 74 -6.60 -17.69 -4.10
CA VAL A 74 -7.87 -16.98 -4.34
C VAL A 74 -7.60 -15.51 -4.64
N THR A 75 -6.79 -14.85 -3.81
CA THR A 75 -6.42 -13.45 -3.96
C THR A 75 -5.61 -13.23 -5.24
N ALA A 76 -4.67 -14.12 -5.55
CA ALA A 76 -3.85 -14.05 -6.77
C ALA A 76 -4.69 -14.23 -8.04
N THR A 77 -5.65 -15.16 -8.04
CA THR A 77 -6.56 -15.39 -9.17
C THR A 77 -7.47 -14.18 -9.40
N ALA A 78 -8.05 -13.63 -8.32
CA ALA A 78 -8.86 -12.42 -8.39
C ALA A 78 -8.05 -11.22 -8.90
N ALA A 79 -6.82 -11.04 -8.41
CA ALA A 79 -5.89 -10.03 -8.89
C ALA A 79 -5.60 -10.20 -10.40
N GLY A 80 -5.37 -11.43 -10.87
CA GLY A 80 -5.18 -11.70 -12.30
C GLY A 80 -6.36 -11.25 -13.15
N ALA A 81 -7.60 -11.54 -12.72
CA ALA A 81 -8.80 -11.10 -13.42
C ALA A 81 -8.95 -9.57 -13.42
N LEU A 82 -8.64 -8.90 -12.30
CA LEU A 82 -8.66 -7.44 -12.18
C LEU A 82 -7.59 -6.77 -13.05
N ALA A 83 -6.40 -7.38 -13.13
CA ALA A 83 -5.31 -6.90 -13.97
C ALA A 83 -5.72 -6.87 -15.44
N VAL A 84 -6.34 -7.95 -15.94
CA VAL A 84 -6.86 -8.00 -17.31
C VAL A 84 -8.02 -7.02 -17.51
N ARG A 85 -8.97 -6.97 -16.57
CA ARG A 85 -10.17 -6.12 -16.67
C ARG A 85 -9.85 -4.62 -16.72
N HIS A 86 -8.87 -4.19 -15.93
CA HIS A 86 -8.57 -2.76 -15.73
C HIS A 86 -7.22 -2.32 -16.31
N GLY A 87 -6.44 -3.24 -16.90
CA GLY A 87 -5.09 -2.96 -17.38
C GLY A 87 -4.08 -2.65 -16.26
N LEU A 88 -4.32 -3.17 -15.04
CA LEU A 88 -3.45 -2.90 -13.89
C LEU A 88 -2.16 -3.73 -13.95
N ARG A 89 -1.10 -3.18 -13.36
CA ARG A 89 0.10 -3.96 -13.03
C ARG A 89 -0.26 -4.98 -11.95
N GLY A 90 0.48 -6.09 -11.92
CA GLY A 90 0.20 -7.19 -10.98
C GLY A 90 0.12 -6.73 -9.51
N MET A 91 0.99 -5.81 -9.10
CA MET A 91 0.99 -5.25 -7.75
C MET A 91 -0.27 -4.44 -7.44
N ASP A 92 -0.66 -3.54 -8.34
CA ASP A 92 -1.86 -2.73 -8.19
C ASP A 92 -3.12 -3.60 -8.19
N ALA A 93 -3.13 -4.65 -9.01
CA ALA A 93 -4.22 -5.61 -9.03
C ALA A 93 -4.31 -6.43 -7.72
N ILE A 94 -3.18 -6.80 -7.12
CA ILE A 94 -3.13 -7.45 -5.80
C ILE A 94 -3.68 -6.51 -4.73
N HIS A 95 -3.26 -5.24 -4.71
CA HIS A 95 -3.78 -4.25 -3.76
C HIS A 95 -5.29 -4.06 -3.90
N LEU A 96 -5.80 -3.97 -5.14
CA LEU A 96 -7.24 -3.88 -5.39
C LEU A 96 -7.99 -5.15 -4.95
N ALA A 97 -7.47 -6.33 -5.27
CA ALA A 97 -8.06 -7.60 -4.84
C ALA A 97 -8.13 -7.69 -3.31
N SER A 98 -7.04 -7.33 -2.61
CA SER A 98 -7.00 -7.29 -1.15
C SER A 98 -8.02 -6.30 -0.57
N ALA A 99 -8.20 -5.12 -1.16
CA ALA A 99 -9.19 -4.15 -0.70
C ALA A 99 -10.64 -4.68 -0.86
N LEU A 100 -10.92 -5.40 -1.96
CA LEU A 100 -12.25 -5.94 -2.24
C LEU A 100 -12.68 -7.05 -1.27
N LEU A 101 -11.75 -7.75 -0.63
CA LEU A 101 -12.09 -8.68 0.46
C LEU A 101 -12.83 -7.99 1.62
N PHE A 102 -12.64 -6.67 1.77
CA PHE A 102 -13.27 -5.86 2.81
C PHE A 102 -14.44 -5.03 2.29
N ALA A 103 -14.90 -5.20 1.04
CA ALA A 103 -15.91 -4.33 0.42
C ALA A 103 -17.19 -4.14 1.26
N ARG A 104 -17.60 -5.15 2.04
CA ARG A 104 -18.75 -5.07 2.96
C ARG A 104 -18.56 -4.03 4.07
N ALA A 105 -17.33 -3.84 4.53
CA ALA A 105 -16.95 -2.82 5.52
C ALA A 105 -16.80 -1.42 4.89
N ARG A 106 -17.02 -1.28 3.58
CA ARG A 106 -16.91 -0.03 2.81
C ARG A 106 -15.58 0.70 3.06
N PRO A 107 -14.44 0.05 2.78
CA PRO A 107 -13.14 0.65 3.00
C PRO A 107 -12.96 1.84 2.06
N VAL A 108 -12.12 2.78 2.51
CA VAL A 108 -11.62 3.87 1.66
C VAL A 108 -10.21 3.48 1.22
N VAL A 109 -10.01 3.36 -0.09
CA VAL A 109 -8.70 3.07 -0.68
C VAL A 109 -7.89 4.36 -0.75
N VAL A 110 -6.76 4.39 -0.07
CA VAL A 110 -5.81 5.51 -0.13
C VAL A 110 -4.73 5.18 -1.15
N THR A 111 -4.69 5.89 -2.26
CA THR A 111 -3.66 5.70 -3.29
C THR A 111 -3.41 6.97 -4.09
N TRP A 112 -2.14 7.20 -4.42
CA TRP A 112 -1.72 8.26 -5.36
C TRP A 112 -1.61 7.76 -6.80
N ASP A 113 -1.73 6.44 -7.01
CA ASP A 113 -1.70 5.86 -8.34
C ASP A 113 -3.05 6.09 -9.04
N VAL A 114 -3.00 6.77 -10.19
CA VAL A 114 -4.19 7.18 -10.93
C VAL A 114 -4.93 5.98 -11.52
N GLU A 115 -4.20 4.96 -11.97
CA GLU A 115 -4.76 3.76 -12.58
C GLU A 115 -5.46 2.91 -11.51
N LEU A 116 -4.78 2.68 -10.37
CA LEU A 116 -5.37 1.97 -9.24
C LEU A 116 -6.59 2.70 -8.67
N ARG A 117 -6.54 4.04 -8.56
CA ARG A 117 -7.67 4.84 -8.09
C ARG A 117 -8.90 4.69 -8.99
N ARG A 118 -8.70 4.74 -10.31
CA ARG A 118 -9.78 4.57 -11.29
C ARG A 118 -10.39 3.18 -11.19
N ALA A 119 -9.55 2.15 -11.12
CA ALA A 119 -10.01 0.77 -10.99
C ALA A 119 -10.77 0.53 -9.68
N ALA A 120 -10.26 1.03 -8.55
CA ALA A 120 -10.95 0.94 -7.26
C ALA A 120 -12.33 1.62 -7.28
N SER A 121 -12.42 2.80 -7.90
CA SER A 121 -13.70 3.50 -8.07
C SER A 121 -14.67 2.71 -8.97
N ALA A 122 -14.15 2.10 -10.05
CA ALA A 122 -14.95 1.29 -10.97
C ALA A 122 -15.49 0.00 -10.30
N GLU A 123 -14.78 -0.54 -9.32
CA GLU A 123 -15.24 -1.66 -8.48
C GLU A 123 -16.14 -1.22 -7.31
N GLY A 124 -16.50 0.07 -7.23
CA GLY A 124 -17.44 0.60 -6.24
C GLY A 124 -16.82 0.94 -4.88
N LEU A 125 -15.49 1.00 -4.78
CA LEU A 125 -14.80 1.43 -3.56
C LEU A 125 -14.67 2.95 -3.50
N ALA A 126 -14.76 3.51 -2.30
CA ALA A 126 -14.41 4.91 -2.07
C ALA A 126 -12.88 5.09 -2.16
N VAL A 127 -12.42 6.21 -2.69
CA VAL A 127 -10.99 6.48 -2.91
C VAL A 127 -10.58 7.85 -2.38
N VAL A 128 -9.35 7.93 -1.86
CA VAL A 128 -8.69 9.19 -1.43
C VAL A 128 -7.26 9.19 -1.97
N ALA A 129 -6.76 10.36 -2.34
CA ALA A 129 -5.39 10.61 -2.80
C ALA A 129 -4.80 11.79 -2.04
#